data_AF-Q0C713-F1
#
_entry.id   AF-Q0C713-F1
#
_cell.length_a   1.000
_cell.length_b   1.000
_cell.length_c   1.000
_cell.angle_alpha   90.00
_cell.angle_beta   90.00
_cell.angle_gamma   90.00
#
_symmetry.space_group_name_H-M   'P 1'
#
loop_
_entity.id
_entity.type
_entity.pdbx_description
1 polymer ?
#
loop_
_entity_poly.entity_id
_entity_poly.type
_entity_poly.pdbx_seq_one_letter_code
_entity_poly.pdbx_strand_id
1 'polypeptide(L)' 'MARFRSIPTLIEAHRVQRRTVIAPAENGHQGLYVVYPGDYLCVDPEGRTFPCKAEDFERQYQPVDESDP' A
#
# COMPACT_ATOMS: atom_id res chain seq x y z
N MET A 1 0.23 35.01 1.06
CA MET A 1 0.93 33.71 1.00
C MET A 1 0.10 32.76 0.16
N ALA A 2 0.70 32.03 -0.77
CA ALA A 2 -0.02 31.04 -1.58
C ALA A 2 -0.20 29.75 -0.78
N ARG A 3 -1.38 29.14 -0.87
CA ARG A 3 -1.72 27.85 -0.26
C ARG A 3 -1.85 26.82 -1.37
N PHE A 4 -1.32 25.62 -1.14
CA PHE A 4 -1.34 24.51 -2.09
C PHE A 4 -1.86 23.26 -1.37
N ARG A 5 -2.48 22.34 -2.12
CA ARG A 5 -2.88 20.99 -1.64
C ARG A 5 -2.05 19.94 -2.37
N SER A 6 -1.78 18.82 -1.71
CA SER A 6 -1.21 17.64 -2.37
C SER A 6 -2.23 17.00 -3.32
N ILE A 7 -1.73 16.34 -4.36
CA ILE A 7 -2.55 15.50 -5.24
C ILE A 7 -2.83 14.19 -4.48
N PRO A 8 -4.08 13.70 -4.43
CA PRO A 8 -4.38 12.42 -3.81
C PRO A 8 -3.66 11.29 -4.55
N THR A 9 -3.06 10.37 -3.80
CA THR A 9 -2.32 9.23 -4.35
C THR A 9 -3.21 7.99 -4.30
N LEU A 10 -3.45 7.37 -5.46
CA LEU A 10 -4.11 6.08 -5.56
C LEU A 10 -3.08 4.98 -5.34
N ILE A 11 -3.42 3.99 -4.52
CA ILE A 11 -2.60 2.79 -4.34
C ILE A 11 -3.46 1.55 -4.57
N GLU A 12 -2.82 0.46 -4.97
CA GLU A 12 -3.46 -0.86 -4.97
C GLU A 12 -3.10 -1.58 -3.68
N ALA A 13 -4.03 -2.32 -3.11
CA ALA A 13 -3.74 -3.13 -1.93
C ALA A 13 -4.58 -4.39 -1.94
N HIS A 14 -3.97 -5.50 -1.54
CA HIS A 14 -4.71 -6.74 -1.33
C HIS A 14 -4.41 -7.32 0.04
N ARG A 15 -5.47 -7.81 0.69
CA ARG A 15 -5.35 -8.46 1.99
C ARG A 15 -4.74 -9.84 1.81
N VAL A 16 -3.63 -10.06 2.49
CA VAL A 16 -2.84 -11.28 2.36
C VAL A 16 -3.50 -12.41 3.13
N GLN A 17 -3.61 -13.59 2.51
CA GLN A 17 -4.23 -14.78 3.14
C GLN A 17 -3.21 -15.78 3.72
N ARG A 18 -1.96 -15.69 3.29
CA ARG A 18 -0.86 -16.60 3.69
C ARG A 18 0.41 -15.79 3.91
N ARG A 19 1.30 -16.25 4.77
CA ARG A 19 2.59 -15.57 4.99
C ARG A 19 3.33 -15.38 3.65
N THR A 20 3.68 -14.15 3.33
CA THR A 20 4.39 -13.76 2.11
C THR A 20 5.69 -13.05 2.48
N VAL A 21 6.74 -13.28 1.70
CA VAL A 21 8.02 -12.56 1.83
C VAL A 21 8.18 -11.70 0.58
N ILE A 22 8.43 -10.40 0.77
CA ILE A 22 8.66 -9.45 -0.32
C ILE A 22 10.17 -9.29 -0.49
N ALA A 23 10.68 -9.53 -1.70
CA ALA A 23 12.08 -9.36 -2.00
C ALA A 23 12.48 -7.87 -2.11
N PRO A 24 13.75 -7.52 -1.85
CA PRO A 24 14.30 -6.18 -2.09
C PRO A 24 13.99 -5.58 -3.47
N ALA A 25 13.95 -6.45 -4.50
CA ALA A 25 13.66 -6.04 -5.88
C ALA A 25 12.22 -5.54 -6.07
N GLU A 26 11.27 -6.05 -5.27
CA GLU A 26 9.85 -5.74 -5.37
C GLU A 26 9.44 -4.57 -4.48
N ASN A 27 10.19 -4.31 -3.40
CA ASN A 27 9.88 -3.26 -2.43
C ASN A 27 10.70 -1.98 -2.59
N GLY A 28 11.74 -1.97 -3.44
CA GLY A 28 12.60 -0.81 -3.66
C GLY A 28 13.51 -0.46 -2.47
N HIS A 29 13.59 -1.32 -1.46
CA HIS A 29 14.41 -1.16 -0.26
C HIS A 29 15.44 -2.30 -0.14
N GLN A 30 16.50 -2.09 0.64
CA GLN A 30 17.59 -3.08 0.76
C GLN A 30 17.27 -4.29 1.69
N GLY A 31 16.01 -4.47 2.09
CA GLY A 31 15.60 -5.48 3.07
C GLY A 31 14.50 -6.42 2.58
N LEU A 32 14.40 -7.59 3.20
CA LEU A 32 13.24 -8.49 3.05
C LEU A 32 12.13 -8.02 3.99
N TYR A 33 10.90 -7.98 3.48
CA TYR A 33 9.72 -7.80 4.33
C TYR A 33 8.96 -9.10 4.47
N VAL A 34 8.38 -9.33 5.65
CA VAL A 34 7.50 -10.48 5.92
C VAL A 34 6.12 -9.94 6.23
N VAL A 35 5.13 -10.43 5.48
CA VAL A 35 3.72 -10.06 5.61
C VAL A 35 2.95 -11.25 6.12
N TYR A 36 2.09 -11.04 7.11
CA TYR A 36 1.32 -12.10 7.73
C TYR A 36 -0.11 -12.10 7.22
N PRO A 37 -0.82 -13.25 7.31
CA PRO A 37 -2.24 -13.30 6.99
C PRO A 37 -3.03 -12.24 7.74
N GLY A 38 -3.89 -11.52 7.03
CA GLY A 38 -4.71 -10.44 7.57
C GLY A 38 -4.14 -9.04 7.37
N ASP A 39 -2.82 -8.90 7.16
CA ASP A 39 -2.18 -7.65 6.75
C ASP A 39 -2.43 -7.35 5.26
N TYR A 40 -2.16 -6.11 4.84
CA TYR A 40 -2.24 -5.68 3.45
C TYR A 40 -0.87 -5.67 2.79
N LEU A 41 -0.83 -6.11 1.54
CA LEU A 41 0.30 -5.90 0.64
C LEU A 41 -0.10 -4.76 -0.30
N CYS A 42 0.54 -3.60 -0.14
CA CYS A 42 0.24 -2.39 -0.88
C CYS A 42 1.24 -2.19 -2.02
N VAL A 43 0.78 -1.59 -3.12
CA VAL A 43 1.58 -1.21 -4.28
C VAL A 43 1.38 0.27 -4.54
N ASP A 44 2.47 1.03 -4.54
CA ASP A 44 2.45 2.46 -4.84
C ASP A 44 2.34 2.72 -6.36
N PRO A 45 2.10 3.97 -6.81
CA PRO A 45 2.04 4.30 -8.24
C PRO A 45 3.36 4.05 -9.00
N GLU A 46 4.49 3.91 -8.30
CA GLU A 46 5.78 3.58 -8.89
C GLU A 46 5.97 2.05 -9.06
N GLY A 47 4.99 1.25 -8.63
CA GLY A 47 5.01 -0.21 -8.69
C GLY A 47 5.79 -0.88 -7.56
N ARG A 48 6.13 -0.15 -6.49
CA ARG A 48 6.85 -0.71 -5.33
C ARG A 48 5.88 -1.27 -4.32
N THR A 49 6.26 -2.43 -3.78
CA THR A 49 5.42 -3.21 -2.90
C THR A 49 5.85 -3.05 -1.44
N PHE A 50 4.93 -2.74 -0.54
CA PHE A 50 5.24 -2.60 0.88
C PHE A 50 4.17 -3.24 1.77
N PRO A 51 4.57 -3.77 2.95
CA PRO A 51 3.61 -4.29 3.92
C PRO A 51 2.90 -3.16 4.65
N CYS A 52 1.60 -3.33 4.87
CA CYS A 52 0.82 -2.43 5.72
C CYS A 52 -0.03 -3.25 6.69
N LYS A 53 -0.01 -2.88 7.98
CA LYS A 53 -0.90 -3.48 8.98
C LYS A 53 -2.34 -3.10 8.68
N ALA A 54 -3.27 -4.02 8.87
CA ALA A 54 -4.69 -3.76 8.59
C ALA A 54 -5.21 -2.51 9.33
N GLU A 55 -4.85 -2.37 10.61
CA GLU A 55 -5.26 -1.22 11.43
C GLU A 55 -4.73 0.11 10.89
N ASP A 56 -3.50 0.14 10.40
CA ASP A 56 -2.89 1.34 9.83
C ASP A 56 -3.44 1.63 8.44
N PHE A 57 -3.71 0.58 7.66
CA PHE A 57 -4.26 0.69 6.31
C PHE A 57 -5.66 1.29 6.33
N GLU A 58 -6.55 0.74 7.14
CA GLU A 58 -7.96 1.18 7.24
C GLU A 58 -8.10 2.61 7.81
N ARG A 59 -7.08 3.10 8.52
CA ARG A 59 -7.02 4.49 8.99
C ARG A 59 -6.52 5.48 7.94
N GLN A 60 -5.64 5.03 7.06
CA GLN A 60 -4.95 5.89 6.10
C GLN A 60 -5.59 5.89 4.71
N TYR A 61 -6.22 4.78 4.33
CA TYR A 61 -6.75 4.57 2.99
C TYR A 61 -8.24 4.29 3.05
N GLN A 62 -8.94 4.81 2.04
CA GLN A 62 -10.35 4.56 1.81
C GLN A 62 -10.51 3.88 0.46
N PRO A 63 -11.45 2.94 0.32
CA PRO A 63 -11.77 2.38 -0.98
C PRO A 63 -12.23 3.51 -1.90
N VAL A 64 -11.79 3.44 -3.16
CA VAL A 64 -12.20 4.38 -4.20
C VAL A 64 -13.15 3.62 -5.11
N ASP A 65 -14.37 4.10 -5.23
CA ASP A 65 -15.31 3.54 -6.21
C ASP A 65 -14.82 3.91 -7.61
N GLU A 66 -14.52 2.92 -8.46
CA GLU A 66 -14.15 3.11 -9.87
C GLU A 66 -15.30 3.72 -10.72
N SER A 67 -16.40 4.13 -10.09
CA SER A 67 -17.60 4.68 -10.71
C SER A 67 -17.85 6.17 -10.41
N ASP A 68 -16.92 6.88 -9.75
CA ASP A 68 -17.03 8.34 -9.51
C ASP A 68 -16.35 9.12 -10.67
N PRO A 69 -17.13 9.79 -11.55
CA PRO A 69 -16.63 10.44 -12.77
C PRO A 69 -15.90 11.78 -12.55
#